data_AF-A0A8N1S4A5-F1
#
_entry.id   AF-A0A8N1S4A5-F1
#
_cell.length_a   1.000
_cell.length_b   1.000
_cell.length_c   1.000
_cell.angle_alpha   90.00
_cell.angle_beta   90.00
_cell.angle_gamma   90.00
#
_symmetry.space_group_name_H-M   'P 1'
#
loop_
_entity.id
_entity.type
_entity.pdbx_description
1 polymer ?
#
loop_
_entity_poly.entity_id
_entity_poly.type
_entity_poly.pdbx_seq_one_letter_code
_entity_poly.pdbx_strand_id
1 'polypeptide(L)'
;MRKNINTRINGTNVILVPYQEKHVTKYHEWMKNPVLQYLTSSEPLTLKEEFKMQKRWLEDEDKCTFIVLDKSIYLSTKNEVDAMIGDTNLFFHDSRKSCIAEIEIMIADEANRGKRRGWESVILMLIYGAETLNVNKFCAKIKLNNTISIKMFEKLGFHEPVQPIAVEPEILSDTKGPILIQIQRLCEMLDLIDKEDNSVAYNWPQLKRYAIYGCFLAGPILHGWYKWLDSFYSGKSTGIVLKKLFMDQFILTPPLLILFFISMNLMEAKSDVLRECKMKFVHTFQTSCGYWLPVQFVNFILIPPSFRVTYVSIAAFCWANILCYLKNVPTSEQEQKIK
;
A
#
# COMPACT_ATOMS: atom_id res chain seq x y z
N MET A 1 -0.44 24.67 -14.57
CA MET A 1 -0.75 23.83 -15.74
C MET A 1 -1.67 24.65 -16.60
N ARG A 2 -1.19 25.20 -17.72
CA ARG A 2 -1.94 26.20 -18.51
C ARG A 2 -3.28 25.71 -19.11
N LYS A 3 -3.54 24.39 -19.08
CA LYS A 3 -4.72 23.79 -19.71
C LYS A 3 -6.04 24.27 -19.12
N ASN A 4 -6.11 24.56 -17.81
CA ASN A 4 -7.37 24.97 -17.20
C ASN A 4 -7.65 26.49 -17.23
N ILE A 5 -6.74 27.34 -17.75
CA ILE A 5 -6.85 28.81 -17.62
C ILE A 5 -8.12 29.41 -18.23
N ASN A 6 -8.69 28.77 -19.25
CA ASN A 6 -9.93 29.16 -19.92
C ASN A 6 -11.08 28.17 -19.66
N THR A 7 -10.89 27.26 -18.70
CA THR A 7 -11.86 26.21 -18.41
C THR A 7 -12.84 26.68 -17.34
N ARG A 8 -14.13 26.51 -17.62
CA ARG A 8 -15.20 26.67 -16.65
C ARG A 8 -16.07 25.43 -16.65
N ILE A 9 -16.22 24.81 -15.49
CA ILE A 9 -17.02 23.59 -15.34
C ILE A 9 -18.30 23.95 -14.59
N ASN A 10 -19.46 23.72 -15.22
CA ASN A 10 -20.74 24.02 -14.61
C ASN A 10 -21.36 22.74 -14.02
N GLY A 11 -21.51 22.72 -12.70
CA GLY A 11 -22.31 21.73 -12.00
C GLY A 11 -23.79 22.12 -11.94
N THR A 12 -24.53 21.34 -11.17
CA THR A 12 -25.91 21.64 -10.77
C THR A 12 -25.94 22.84 -9.83
N ASN A 13 -25.13 22.85 -8.76
CA ASN A 13 -25.12 23.89 -7.73
C ASN A 13 -23.79 24.62 -7.57
N VAL A 14 -22.70 24.07 -8.12
CA VAL A 14 -21.38 24.72 -8.08
C VAL A 14 -20.90 25.07 -9.48
N ILE A 15 -19.99 26.03 -9.57
CA ILE A 15 -19.21 26.32 -10.78
C ILE A 15 -17.73 26.25 -10.38
N LEU A 16 -16.93 25.54 -11.17
CA LEU A 16 -15.47 25.56 -11.01
C LEU A 16 -14.87 26.55 -12.01
N VAL A 17 -14.10 27.50 -11.50
CA VAL A 17 -13.37 28.52 -12.30
C VAL A 17 -11.89 28.52 -11.96
N PRO A 18 -10.99 28.93 -12.88
CA PRO A 18 -9.56 28.90 -12.63
C PRO A 18 -9.18 29.86 -11.50
N TYR A 19 -8.16 29.51 -10.71
CA TYR A 19 -7.67 30.42 -9.68
C TYR A 19 -6.89 31.60 -10.30
N GLN A 20 -7.36 32.82 -10.02
CA GLN A 20 -6.91 34.06 -10.64
C GLN A 20 -6.57 35.09 -9.57
N GLU A 21 -5.80 36.11 -9.96
CA GLU A 21 -5.35 37.20 -9.08
C GLU A 21 -6.51 37.86 -8.29
N LYS A 22 -7.67 38.03 -8.92
CA LYS A 22 -8.88 38.60 -8.29
C LYS A 22 -9.41 37.81 -7.08
N HIS A 23 -9.09 36.52 -6.98
CA HIS A 23 -9.53 35.64 -5.88
C HIS A 23 -8.62 35.72 -4.64
N VAL A 24 -7.37 36.20 -4.82
CA VAL A 24 -6.30 36.11 -3.81
C VAL A 24 -6.66 36.81 -2.51
N THR A 25 -7.25 38.01 -2.57
CA THR A 25 -7.59 38.78 -1.36
C THR A 25 -8.58 38.05 -0.48
N LYS A 26 -9.67 37.50 -1.03
CA LYS A 26 -10.65 36.73 -0.26
C LYS A 26 -10.08 35.39 0.21
N TYR A 27 -9.28 34.73 -0.63
CA TYR A 27 -8.59 33.50 -0.26
C TYR A 27 -7.64 33.70 0.93
N HIS A 28 -6.88 34.80 0.94
CA HIS A 28 -6.00 35.16 2.04
C HIS A 28 -6.76 35.35 3.37
N GLU A 29 -7.96 35.96 3.33
CA GLU A 29 -8.81 36.05 4.53
C GLU A 29 -9.22 34.68 5.07
N TRP A 30 -9.52 33.70 4.21
CA TRP A 30 -9.77 32.32 4.64
C TRP A 30 -8.53 31.69 5.28
N MET A 31 -7.35 31.93 4.68
CA MET A 31 -6.09 31.41 5.18
C MET A 31 -5.62 32.06 6.48
N LYS A 32 -6.32 33.05 7.03
CA LYS A 32 -6.09 33.51 8.42
C LYS A 32 -6.74 32.62 9.47
N ASN A 33 -7.67 31.74 9.09
CA ASN A 33 -8.37 30.85 10.01
C ASN A 33 -7.48 29.63 10.35
N PRO A 34 -7.08 29.44 11.63
CA PRO A 34 -6.22 28.33 12.04
C PRO A 34 -6.81 26.94 11.79
N VAL A 35 -8.15 26.82 11.85
CA VAL A 35 -8.84 25.55 11.59
C VAL A 35 -8.72 25.17 10.12
N LEU A 36 -8.87 26.15 9.21
CA LEU A 36 -8.69 25.91 7.77
C LEU A 36 -7.26 25.51 7.47
N GLN A 37 -6.26 26.28 7.97
CA GLN A 37 -4.84 25.95 7.81
C GLN A 37 -4.51 24.53 8.27
N TYR A 38 -5.00 24.13 9.44
CA TYR A 38 -4.77 22.78 9.96
C TYR A 38 -5.37 21.70 9.05
N LEU A 39 -6.61 21.90 8.59
CA LEU A 39 -7.32 20.92 7.75
C LEU A 39 -6.72 20.82 6.34
N THR A 40 -6.20 21.93 5.79
CA THR A 40 -5.53 21.97 4.48
C THR A 40 -4.02 21.79 4.55
N SER A 41 -3.45 21.58 5.75
CA SER A 41 -2.01 21.53 5.99
C SER A 41 -1.24 22.72 5.39
N SER A 42 -1.83 23.91 5.43
CA SER A 42 -1.28 25.15 4.85
C SER A 42 -0.55 25.98 5.89
N GLU A 43 0.55 26.62 5.49
CA GLU A 43 1.27 27.59 6.33
C GLU A 43 0.74 29.01 6.11
N PRO A 44 0.75 29.87 7.15
CA PRO A 44 0.35 31.27 6.99
C PRO A 44 1.32 32.03 6.08
N LEU A 45 0.78 32.66 5.05
CA LEU A 45 1.52 33.53 4.14
C LEU A 45 1.09 34.98 4.28
N THR A 46 1.99 35.91 4.02
CA THR A 46 1.61 37.32 3.83
C THR A 46 0.83 37.50 2.53
N LEU A 47 0.00 38.54 2.44
CA LEU A 47 -0.77 38.81 1.21
C LEU A 47 0.13 38.92 -0.04
N LYS A 48 1.34 39.48 0.09
CA LYS A 48 2.31 39.56 -1.02
C LYS A 48 2.82 38.18 -1.45
N GLU A 49 2.99 37.26 -0.51
CA GLU A 49 3.39 35.88 -0.79
C GLU A 49 2.25 35.09 -1.43
N GLU A 50 1.00 35.31 -1.02
CA GLU A 50 -0.19 34.71 -1.66
C GLU A 50 -0.29 35.11 -3.14
N PHE A 51 -0.06 36.39 -3.48
CA PHE A 51 -0.01 36.84 -4.87
C PHE A 51 1.11 36.15 -5.67
N LYS A 52 2.27 35.92 -5.06
CA LYS A 52 3.37 35.17 -5.71
C LYS A 52 3.00 33.69 -5.86
N MET A 53 2.38 33.10 -4.85
CA MET A 53 1.97 31.70 -4.83
C MET A 53 0.90 31.42 -5.88
N GLN A 54 -0.10 32.29 -6.02
CA GLN A 54 -1.14 32.18 -7.04
C GLN A 54 -0.55 32.17 -8.45
N LYS A 55 0.43 33.04 -8.73
CA LYS A 55 1.12 33.05 -10.03
C LYS A 55 1.85 31.74 -10.29
N ARG A 56 2.56 31.22 -9.29
CA ARG A 56 3.22 29.91 -9.38
C ARG A 56 2.21 28.80 -9.66
N TRP A 57 1.10 28.71 -8.92
CA TRP A 57 0.09 27.67 -9.12
C TRP A 57 -0.59 27.72 -10.48
N LEU A 58 -0.75 28.91 -11.05
CA LEU A 58 -1.27 29.07 -12.41
C LEU A 58 -0.30 28.50 -13.46
N GLU A 59 1.00 28.69 -13.23
CA GLU A 59 2.07 28.27 -14.13
C GLU A 59 2.46 26.78 -13.95
N ASP A 60 2.31 26.22 -12.74
CA ASP A 60 2.90 24.93 -12.35
C ASP A 60 2.33 23.71 -13.08
N GLU A 61 3.11 23.00 -13.87
CA GLU A 61 2.61 21.86 -14.66
C GLU A 61 2.11 20.70 -13.79
N ASP A 62 2.56 20.65 -12.55
CA ASP A 62 2.23 19.64 -11.54
C ASP A 62 1.05 20.02 -10.63
N LYS A 63 0.38 21.16 -10.90
CA LYS A 63 -0.78 21.59 -10.14
C LYS A 63 -1.90 22.13 -11.03
N CYS A 64 -3.13 21.71 -10.72
CA CYS A 64 -4.35 22.24 -11.30
C CYS A 64 -5.30 22.68 -10.19
N THR A 65 -5.59 23.97 -10.13
CA THR A 65 -6.48 24.56 -9.11
C THR A 65 -7.71 25.17 -9.75
N PHE A 66 -8.87 24.86 -9.18
CA PHE A 66 -10.12 25.57 -9.41
C PHE A 66 -10.66 26.17 -8.12
N ILE A 67 -11.23 27.36 -8.23
CA ILE A 67 -12.09 27.96 -7.21
C ILE A 67 -13.51 27.44 -7.39
N VAL A 68 -14.11 27.05 -6.27
CA VAL A 68 -15.51 26.61 -6.18
C VAL A 68 -16.39 27.82 -5.93
N LEU A 69 -17.34 28.07 -6.83
CA LEU A 69 -18.37 29.08 -6.69
C LEU A 69 -19.71 28.45 -6.33
N ASP A 70 -20.50 29.09 -5.45
CA ASP A 70 -21.92 28.79 -5.38
C ASP A 70 -22.65 29.38 -6.60
N LYS A 71 -23.30 28.50 -7.36
CA LYS A 71 -23.93 28.86 -8.63
C LYS A 71 -25.07 29.87 -8.45
N SER A 72 -25.84 29.77 -7.37
CA SER A 72 -26.97 30.67 -7.14
C SER A 72 -26.49 32.09 -6.88
N ILE A 73 -25.47 32.24 -6.03
CA ILE A 73 -24.83 33.53 -5.71
C ILE A 73 -24.21 34.12 -6.98
N TYR A 74 -23.45 33.32 -7.73
CA TYR A 74 -22.83 33.78 -8.97
C TYR A 74 -23.88 34.22 -10.01
N LEU A 75 -25.00 33.50 -10.13
CA LEU A 75 -26.05 33.87 -11.07
C LEU A 75 -26.70 35.21 -10.70
N SER A 76 -26.82 35.53 -9.41
CA SER A 76 -27.36 36.82 -8.94
C SER A 76 -26.36 37.97 -8.99
N THR A 77 -25.11 37.77 -8.58
CA THR A 77 -24.13 38.86 -8.46
C THR A 77 -23.29 39.04 -9.72
N LYS A 78 -23.17 38.00 -10.55
CA LYS A 78 -22.20 37.90 -11.66
C LYS A 78 -20.74 38.12 -11.24
N ASN A 79 -20.45 37.99 -9.95
CA ASN A 79 -19.14 38.22 -9.36
C ASN A 79 -18.60 36.92 -8.75
N GLU A 80 -17.45 36.46 -9.25
CA GLU A 80 -16.78 35.25 -8.77
C GLU A 80 -16.27 35.41 -7.32
N VAL A 81 -15.79 36.61 -6.95
CA VAL A 81 -15.28 36.86 -5.59
C VAL A 81 -16.40 36.81 -4.57
N ASP A 82 -17.60 37.30 -4.90
CA ASP A 82 -18.76 37.19 -4.00
C ASP A 82 -19.21 35.73 -3.88
N ALA A 83 -19.22 35.01 -5.00
CA ALA A 83 -19.70 33.64 -5.10
C ALA A 83 -18.70 32.56 -4.68
N MET A 84 -17.40 32.86 -4.54
CA MET A 84 -16.42 31.84 -4.15
C MET A 84 -16.63 31.37 -2.72
N ILE A 85 -16.67 30.05 -2.55
CA ILE A 85 -16.96 29.35 -1.29
C ILE A 85 -15.85 28.38 -0.87
N GLY A 86 -14.88 28.12 -1.76
CA GLY A 86 -13.79 27.18 -1.53
C GLY A 86 -12.95 26.94 -2.78
N ASP A 87 -12.17 25.87 -2.78
CA ASP A 87 -11.29 25.48 -3.89
C ASP A 87 -11.10 23.96 -3.94
N THR A 88 -10.70 23.46 -5.11
CA THR A 88 -10.31 22.08 -5.33
C THR A 88 -9.05 22.01 -6.19
N ASN A 89 -8.17 21.08 -5.86
CA ASN A 89 -6.86 20.96 -6.46
C ASN A 89 -6.60 19.53 -6.94
N LEU A 90 -5.84 19.41 -8.01
CA LEU A 90 -5.13 18.18 -8.39
C LEU A 90 -3.63 18.45 -8.38
N PHE A 91 -2.87 17.62 -7.66
CA PHE A 91 -1.41 17.63 -7.63
C PHE A 91 -0.85 16.40 -8.33
N PHE A 92 0.20 16.57 -9.13
CA PHE A 92 0.82 15.51 -9.93
C PHE A 92 2.25 15.26 -9.43
N HIS A 93 2.49 14.13 -8.77
CA HIS A 93 3.77 13.89 -8.08
C HIS A 93 4.91 13.36 -8.98
N ASP A 94 4.62 13.00 -10.23
CA ASP A 94 5.65 12.51 -11.16
C ASP A 94 5.23 12.79 -12.61
N SER A 95 5.99 13.65 -13.28
CA SER A 95 5.77 14.01 -14.69
C SER A 95 5.89 12.82 -15.64
N ARG A 96 6.63 11.76 -15.25
CA ARG A 96 6.75 10.51 -16.00
C ARG A 96 5.62 9.52 -15.69
N LYS A 97 4.96 9.61 -14.53
CA LYS A 97 3.74 8.87 -14.16
C LYS A 97 2.50 9.78 -14.25
N SER A 98 2.30 10.43 -15.40
CA SER A 98 1.17 11.36 -15.71
C SER A 98 -0.25 10.80 -15.51
N CYS A 99 -0.40 9.63 -14.91
CA CYS A 99 -1.66 8.91 -14.70
C CYS A 99 -2.17 8.96 -13.25
N ILE A 100 -1.44 9.54 -12.29
CA ILE A 100 -1.86 9.60 -10.87
C ILE A 100 -1.94 11.06 -10.40
N ALA A 101 -3.06 11.45 -9.78
CA ALA A 101 -3.23 12.77 -9.20
C ALA A 101 -3.78 12.72 -7.77
N GLU A 102 -3.25 13.57 -6.90
CA GLU A 102 -3.78 13.79 -5.55
C GLU A 102 -4.86 14.87 -5.59
N ILE A 103 -6.07 14.55 -5.15
CA ILE A 103 -7.21 15.47 -5.08
C ILE A 103 -7.36 16.08 -3.70
N GLU A 104 -7.50 17.41 -3.66
CA GLU A 104 -7.83 18.16 -2.46
C GLU A 104 -9.10 18.99 -2.68
N ILE A 105 -9.82 19.24 -1.58
CA ILE A 105 -11.05 20.01 -1.56
C ILE A 105 -11.15 20.77 -0.24
N MET A 106 -11.43 22.07 -0.33
CA MET A 106 -11.76 22.91 0.81
C MET A 106 -13.07 23.66 0.52
N ILE A 107 -13.99 23.65 1.49
CA ILE A 107 -15.13 24.57 1.51
C ILE A 107 -14.91 25.53 2.69
N ALA A 108 -14.35 26.69 2.37
CA ALA A 108 -13.98 27.71 3.34
C ALA A 108 -15.22 28.39 3.96
N ASP A 109 -16.24 28.65 3.15
CA ASP A 109 -17.49 29.26 3.62
C ASP A 109 -18.37 28.24 4.37
N GLU A 110 -18.54 28.47 5.67
CA GLU A 110 -19.27 27.57 6.57
C GLU A 110 -20.76 27.48 6.21
N ALA A 111 -21.36 28.56 5.69
CA ALA A 111 -22.76 28.59 5.30
C ALA A 111 -23.05 27.63 4.13
N ASN A 112 -22.01 27.19 3.42
CA ASN A 112 -22.09 26.28 2.28
C ASN A 112 -21.66 24.84 2.61
N ARG A 113 -21.22 24.57 3.85
CA ARG A 113 -20.95 23.21 4.32
C ARG A 113 -22.26 22.44 4.56
N GLY A 114 -22.21 21.11 4.47
CA GLY A 114 -23.40 20.25 4.61
C GLY A 114 -24.38 20.26 3.42
N LYS A 115 -24.23 21.20 2.47
CA LYS A 115 -25.09 21.33 1.27
C LYS A 115 -24.59 20.55 0.05
N ARG A 116 -23.74 19.55 0.26
CA ARG A 116 -23.07 18.74 -0.79
C ARG A 116 -22.25 19.52 -1.82
N ARG A 117 -21.85 20.77 -1.53
CA ARG A 117 -20.99 21.58 -2.42
C ARG A 117 -19.63 20.92 -2.65
N GLY A 118 -18.96 20.49 -1.59
CA GLY A 118 -17.67 19.77 -1.70
C GLY A 118 -17.78 18.46 -2.48
N TRP A 119 -18.84 17.68 -2.24
CA TRP A 119 -19.13 16.44 -2.97
C TRP A 119 -19.24 16.68 -4.49
N GLU A 120 -20.05 17.67 -4.87
CA GLU A 120 -20.27 18.00 -6.28
C GLU A 120 -18.97 18.52 -6.93
N SER A 121 -18.23 19.39 -6.25
CA SER A 121 -16.93 19.90 -6.73
C SER A 121 -15.91 18.79 -6.97
N VAL A 122 -15.82 17.82 -6.05
CA VAL A 122 -14.91 16.67 -6.20
C VAL A 122 -15.28 15.85 -7.42
N ILE A 123 -16.56 15.52 -7.63
CA ILE A 123 -17.00 14.76 -8.82
C ILE A 123 -16.60 15.49 -10.11
N LEU A 124 -16.87 16.79 -10.20
CA LEU A 124 -16.51 17.59 -11.38
C LEU A 124 -14.99 17.60 -11.61
N MET A 125 -14.19 17.71 -10.54
CA MET A 125 -12.74 17.70 -10.63
C MET A 125 -12.20 16.32 -11.05
N LEU A 126 -12.81 15.23 -10.58
CA LEU A 126 -12.45 13.86 -10.99
C LEU A 126 -12.75 13.62 -12.47
N ILE A 127 -13.92 14.05 -12.95
CA ILE A 127 -14.30 13.94 -14.36
C ILE A 127 -13.32 14.75 -15.23
N TYR A 128 -13.04 16.00 -14.85
CA TYR A 128 -12.07 16.83 -15.57
C TYR A 128 -10.66 16.22 -15.59
N GLY A 129 -10.20 15.71 -14.44
CA GLY A 129 -8.92 15.01 -14.34
C GLY A 129 -8.84 13.80 -15.26
N ALA A 130 -9.89 12.97 -15.31
CA ALA A 130 -9.92 11.77 -16.14
C ALA A 130 -9.99 12.12 -17.63
N GLU A 131 -10.94 12.97 -18.04
CA GLU A 131 -11.24 13.22 -19.45
C GLU A 131 -10.28 14.21 -20.12
N THR A 132 -9.81 15.22 -19.39
CA THR A 132 -9.00 16.32 -19.97
C THR A 132 -7.52 16.20 -19.61
N LEU A 133 -7.21 15.68 -18.42
CA LEU A 133 -5.84 15.57 -17.93
C LEU A 133 -5.27 14.15 -18.03
N ASN A 134 -6.06 13.17 -18.47
CA ASN A 134 -5.69 11.76 -18.59
C ASN A 134 -5.22 11.14 -17.26
N VAL A 135 -5.88 11.51 -16.15
CA VAL A 135 -5.65 10.89 -14.85
C VAL A 135 -6.38 9.56 -14.78
N ASN A 136 -5.64 8.48 -14.54
CA ASN A 136 -6.19 7.13 -14.43
C ASN A 136 -6.38 6.68 -12.97
N LYS A 137 -5.72 7.35 -12.01
CA LYS A 137 -5.79 7.03 -10.59
C LYS A 137 -5.82 8.31 -9.76
N PHE A 138 -6.77 8.37 -8.84
CA PHE A 138 -6.89 9.48 -7.88
C PHE A 138 -6.55 8.98 -6.48
N CYS A 139 -5.87 9.82 -5.71
CA CYS A 139 -5.68 9.62 -4.27
C CYS A 139 -6.07 10.88 -3.50
N ALA A 140 -6.47 10.74 -2.24
CA ALA A 140 -6.77 11.87 -1.37
C ALA A 140 -6.06 11.64 -0.04
N LYS A 141 -5.31 12.64 0.46
CA LYS A 141 -4.72 12.59 1.79
C LYS A 141 -5.59 13.38 2.76
N ILE A 142 -6.09 12.70 3.79
CA ILE A 142 -7.04 13.27 4.74
C ILE A 142 -6.51 13.04 6.15
N LYS A 143 -6.58 14.05 7.02
CA LYS A 143 -6.24 13.90 8.43
C LYS A 143 -7.20 12.91 9.10
N LEU A 144 -6.70 12.05 9.98
CA LEU A 144 -7.49 11.00 10.66
C LEU A 144 -8.67 11.53 11.47
N ASN A 145 -8.58 12.76 11.98
CA ASN A 145 -9.67 13.41 12.72
C ASN A 145 -10.71 14.12 11.83
N ASN A 146 -10.48 14.23 10.51
CA ASN A 146 -11.41 14.86 9.58
C ASN A 146 -12.46 13.85 9.08
N THR A 147 -13.34 13.44 10.00
CA THR A 147 -14.40 12.44 9.73
C THR A 147 -15.38 12.86 8.64
N ILE A 148 -15.54 14.16 8.39
CA ILE A 148 -16.42 14.70 7.35
C ILE A 148 -15.86 14.37 5.97
N SER A 149 -14.59 14.70 5.73
CA SER A 149 -13.93 14.41 4.45
C SER A 149 -13.78 12.89 4.25
N ILE A 150 -13.41 12.13 5.28
CA ILE A 150 -13.27 10.66 5.20
C ILE A 150 -14.59 10.04 4.69
N LYS A 151 -15.71 10.30 5.37
CA LYS A 151 -17.03 9.76 4.97
C LYS A 151 -17.48 10.21 3.58
N MET A 152 -17.07 11.41 3.16
CA MET A 152 -17.36 11.93 1.84
C MET A 152 -16.62 11.14 0.76
N PHE A 153 -15.31 10.95 0.93
CA PHE A 153 -14.47 10.21 -0.02
C PHE A 153 -14.80 8.72 -0.05
N GLU A 154 -15.07 8.08 1.10
CA GLU A 154 -15.55 6.69 1.16
C GLU A 154 -16.80 6.47 0.30
N LYS A 155 -17.78 7.36 0.43
CA LYS A 155 -19.02 7.31 -0.37
C LYS A 155 -18.80 7.59 -1.85
N LEU A 156 -17.75 8.32 -2.21
CA LEU A 156 -17.33 8.52 -3.60
C LEU A 156 -16.59 7.30 -4.18
N GLY A 157 -16.41 6.23 -3.40
CA GLY A 157 -15.71 5.02 -3.83
C GLY A 157 -14.19 5.09 -3.62
N PHE A 158 -13.69 6.06 -2.86
CA PHE A 158 -12.31 6.02 -2.39
C PHE A 158 -12.24 5.00 -1.26
N HIS A 159 -11.22 4.17 -1.32
CA HIS A 159 -10.91 3.24 -0.26
C HIS A 159 -9.58 3.68 0.33
N GLU A 160 -9.41 3.51 1.65
CA GLU A 160 -8.08 3.55 2.20
C GLU A 160 -7.21 2.60 1.37
N PRO A 161 -6.01 3.03 0.93
CA PRO A 161 -5.12 2.12 0.24
C PRO A 161 -4.99 0.91 1.16
N VAL A 162 -5.42 -0.26 0.67
CA VAL A 162 -5.04 -1.53 1.28
C VAL A 162 -3.54 -1.42 1.36
N GLN A 163 -3.01 -1.24 2.57
CA GLN A 163 -1.61 -0.88 2.71
C GLN A 163 -0.82 -1.92 1.92
N PRO A 164 -0.10 -1.53 0.85
CA PRO A 164 0.96 -2.38 0.40
C PRO A 164 1.83 -2.53 1.63
N ILE A 165 2.04 -3.77 2.05
CA ILE A 165 2.91 -4.19 3.16
C ILE A 165 3.99 -3.12 3.32
N ALA A 166 3.92 -2.34 4.41
CA ALA A 166 4.68 -1.11 4.56
C ALA A 166 6.14 -1.28 4.09
N VAL A 167 6.45 -0.69 2.93
CA VAL A 167 7.83 -0.34 2.59
C VAL A 167 8.06 0.97 3.32
N GLU A 168 8.71 0.87 4.48
CA GLU A 168 9.25 2.00 5.21
C GLU A 168 10.11 2.82 4.23
N PRO A 169 9.93 4.15 4.14
CA PRO A 169 10.69 4.96 3.19
C PRO A 169 12.18 4.76 3.43
N GLU A 170 12.91 4.47 2.35
CA GLU A 170 14.37 4.37 2.33
C GLU A 170 14.96 5.65 2.92
N ILE A 171 15.32 5.58 4.20
CA ILE A 171 16.46 6.34 4.67
C ILE A 171 17.65 5.64 4.03
N LEU A 172 18.31 6.33 3.10
CA LEU A 172 19.65 6.04 2.64
C LEU A 172 20.59 6.08 3.86
N SER A 173 20.57 5.03 4.68
CA SER A 173 21.53 4.83 5.74
C SER A 173 22.61 3.89 5.21
N ASP A 174 23.76 4.50 4.98
CA ASP A 174 25.06 4.02 4.55
C ASP A 174 25.64 2.92 5.47
N THR A 175 24.95 1.78 5.60
CA THR A 175 25.31 0.68 6.54
C THR A 175 25.05 -0.74 6.00
N LYS A 176 24.89 -0.92 4.69
CA LYS A 176 24.84 -2.27 4.10
C LYS A 176 26.27 -2.76 3.81
N GLY A 177 26.73 -3.80 4.51
CA GLY A 177 28.04 -4.42 4.26
C GLY A 177 28.20 -4.91 2.80
N PRO A 178 29.44 -5.09 2.30
CA PRO A 178 29.72 -5.33 0.88
C PRO A 178 29.03 -6.58 0.31
N ILE A 179 28.83 -7.61 1.13
CA ILE A 179 28.13 -8.85 0.76
C ILE A 179 26.62 -8.58 0.52
N LEU A 180 25.99 -7.74 1.34
CA LEU A 180 24.56 -7.46 1.22
C LEU A 180 24.26 -6.68 -0.07
N ILE A 181 25.18 -5.78 -0.46
CA ILE A 181 25.09 -5.03 -1.72
C ILE A 181 25.21 -5.96 -2.93
N GLN A 182 26.11 -6.94 -2.90
CA GLN A 182 26.24 -7.94 -3.96
C GLN A 182 24.99 -8.82 -4.08
N ILE A 183 24.42 -9.25 -2.95
CA ILE A 183 23.18 -10.03 -2.91
C ILE A 183 22.02 -9.19 -3.47
N GLN A 184 21.93 -7.91 -3.10
CA GLN A 184 20.89 -7.02 -3.61
C GLN A 184 20.97 -6.86 -5.14
N ARG A 185 22.17 -6.60 -5.68
CA ARG A 185 22.39 -6.54 -7.15
C ARG A 185 22.01 -7.84 -7.85
N LEU A 186 22.30 -8.99 -7.24
CA LEU A 186 21.91 -10.28 -7.78
C LEU A 186 20.38 -10.46 -7.78
N CYS A 187 19.70 -10.02 -6.71
CA CYS A 187 18.24 -10.07 -6.62
C CYS A 187 17.56 -9.12 -7.63
N GLU A 188 18.14 -7.95 -7.86
CA GLU A 188 17.74 -7.03 -8.94
C GLU A 188 17.92 -7.65 -10.32
N MET A 189 19.08 -8.25 -10.59
CA MET A 189 19.39 -8.92 -11.86
C MET A 189 18.44 -10.09 -12.15
N LEU A 190 18.06 -10.85 -11.11
CA LEU A 190 17.13 -11.97 -11.21
C LEU A 190 15.66 -11.56 -11.20
N ASP A 191 15.36 -10.25 -11.12
CA ASP A 191 14.01 -9.71 -11.11
C ASP A 191 13.16 -10.33 -9.98
N LEU A 192 13.80 -10.40 -8.80
CA LEU A 192 13.22 -10.92 -7.55
C LEU A 192 12.67 -9.81 -6.66
N ILE A 193 12.90 -8.55 -7.00
CA ILE A 193 12.34 -7.40 -6.28
C ILE A 193 10.97 -7.09 -6.87
N ASP A 194 10.00 -6.80 -6.02
CA ASP A 194 8.66 -6.43 -6.45
C ASP A 194 8.74 -5.10 -7.21
N LYS A 195 8.29 -5.09 -8.47
CA LYS A 195 8.14 -3.87 -9.27
C LYS A 195 6.82 -3.19 -8.90
N GLU A 196 6.81 -1.87 -8.76
CA GLU A 196 5.59 -1.07 -8.61
C GLU A 196 4.76 -1.07 -9.90
N ASP A 197 4.17 -2.21 -10.24
CA ASP A 197 3.23 -2.32 -11.35
C ASP A 197 1.82 -2.57 -10.76
N ASN A 198 0.95 -1.57 -10.88
CA ASN A 198 -0.44 -1.61 -10.37
C ASN A 198 -1.41 -2.31 -11.35
N SER A 199 -0.90 -3.02 -12.35
CA SER A 199 -1.72 -3.90 -13.18
C SER A 199 -2.21 -5.10 -12.36
N VAL A 200 -3.35 -5.70 -12.72
CA VAL A 200 -3.87 -6.97 -12.15
C VAL A 200 -2.98 -8.17 -12.54
N ALA A 201 -1.71 -7.91 -12.86
CA ALA A 201 -0.74 -8.90 -13.28
C ALA A 201 -0.32 -9.77 -12.09
N TYR A 202 -0.08 -11.05 -12.37
CA TYR A 202 0.46 -11.99 -11.40
C TYR A 202 1.79 -11.49 -10.83
N ASN A 203 1.99 -11.62 -9.52
CA ASN A 203 3.26 -11.27 -8.87
C ASN A 203 4.35 -12.31 -9.21
N TRP A 204 4.96 -12.13 -10.38
CA TRP A 204 6.06 -12.97 -10.87
C TRP A 204 7.29 -12.96 -9.97
N PRO A 205 7.75 -11.80 -9.43
CA PRO A 205 8.83 -11.77 -8.46
C PRO A 205 8.55 -12.67 -7.24
N GLN A 206 7.35 -12.58 -6.66
CA GLN A 206 6.95 -13.45 -5.55
C GLN A 206 7.01 -14.93 -5.94
N LEU A 207 6.46 -15.32 -7.09
CA LEU A 207 6.51 -16.71 -7.56
C LEU A 207 7.96 -17.22 -7.69
N LYS A 208 8.86 -16.42 -8.26
CA LYS A 208 10.28 -16.76 -8.40
C LYS A 208 10.96 -16.96 -7.04
N ARG A 209 10.69 -16.10 -6.06
CA ARG A 209 11.24 -16.23 -4.69
C ARG A 209 10.82 -17.56 -4.04
N TYR A 210 9.55 -17.94 -4.17
CA TYR A 210 9.04 -19.23 -3.69
C TYR A 210 9.66 -20.42 -4.41
N ALA A 211 9.86 -20.32 -5.73
CA ALA A 211 10.54 -21.35 -6.51
C ALA A 211 12.00 -21.52 -6.06
N ILE A 212 12.74 -20.42 -5.85
CA ILE A 212 14.13 -20.45 -5.38
C ILE A 212 14.22 -21.11 -4.00
N TYR A 213 13.38 -20.67 -3.06
CA TYR A 213 13.33 -21.26 -1.72
C TYR A 213 12.99 -22.76 -1.79
N GLY A 214 11.96 -23.14 -2.53
CA GLY A 214 11.52 -24.53 -2.64
C GLY A 214 12.57 -25.45 -3.26
N CYS A 215 13.15 -25.05 -4.38
CA CYS A 215 14.08 -25.89 -5.15
C CYS A 215 15.49 -25.94 -4.56
N PHE A 216 16.03 -24.82 -4.08
CA PHE A 216 17.45 -24.72 -3.71
C PHE A 216 17.70 -24.70 -2.20
N LEU A 217 16.71 -24.33 -1.38
CA LEU A 217 16.87 -24.28 0.07
C LEU A 217 16.10 -25.42 0.75
N ALA A 218 14.77 -25.41 0.69
CA ALA A 218 13.93 -26.35 1.41
C ALA A 218 14.05 -27.78 0.86
N GLY A 219 14.04 -27.96 -0.47
CA GLY A 219 14.09 -29.27 -1.12
C GLY A 219 15.28 -30.15 -0.68
N PRO A 220 16.53 -29.68 -0.83
CA PRO A 220 17.71 -30.43 -0.40
C PRO A 220 17.73 -30.73 1.10
N ILE A 221 17.32 -29.77 1.93
CA ILE A 221 17.25 -29.93 3.40
C ILE A 221 16.24 -31.03 3.76
N LEU A 222 15.03 -30.96 3.19
CA LEU A 222 13.98 -31.96 3.44
C LEU A 222 14.40 -33.35 2.96
N HIS A 223 15.01 -33.45 1.78
CA HIS A 223 15.51 -34.72 1.26
C HIS A 223 16.55 -35.36 2.20
N GLY A 224 17.54 -34.57 2.64
CA GLY A 224 18.54 -35.01 3.60
C GLY A 224 17.92 -35.41 4.94
N TRP A 225 16.97 -34.62 5.44
CA TRP A 225 16.27 -34.87 6.70
C TRP A 225 15.49 -36.19 6.67
N TYR A 226 14.65 -36.42 5.65
CA TYR A 226 13.87 -37.67 5.57
C TYR A 226 14.76 -38.89 5.42
N LYS A 227 15.85 -38.79 4.65
CA LYS A 227 16.83 -39.88 4.53
C LYS A 227 17.45 -40.22 5.89
N TRP A 228 17.83 -39.20 6.67
CA TRP A 228 18.37 -39.38 8.02
C TRP A 228 17.31 -39.95 8.98
N LEU A 229 16.11 -39.38 8.99
CA LEU A 229 15.00 -39.76 9.88
C LEU A 229 14.57 -41.22 9.67
N ASP A 230 14.49 -41.65 8.41
CA ASP A 230 14.16 -43.04 8.07
C ASP A 230 15.31 -44.02 8.32
N SER A 231 16.56 -43.56 8.27
CA SER A 231 17.72 -44.37 8.65
C SER A 231 17.80 -44.59 10.17
N PHE A 232 17.47 -43.58 10.98
CA PHE A 232 17.61 -43.64 12.43
C PHE A 232 16.40 -44.29 13.11
N TYR A 233 15.21 -44.02 12.59
CA TYR A 233 13.95 -44.55 13.12
C TYR A 233 13.32 -45.52 12.13
N SER A 234 13.82 -46.76 12.09
CA SER A 234 13.25 -47.82 11.25
C SER A 234 12.10 -48.54 11.96
N GLY A 235 10.95 -48.66 11.30
CA GLY A 235 9.76 -49.34 11.83
C GLY A 235 8.46 -48.54 11.71
N LYS A 236 7.33 -49.19 12.03
CA LYS A 236 5.97 -48.65 11.95
C LYS A 236 5.24 -48.58 13.30
N SER A 237 5.92 -48.88 14.41
CA SER A 237 5.30 -48.77 15.74
C SER A 237 4.85 -47.33 15.99
N THR A 238 3.66 -47.16 16.58
CA THR A 238 3.09 -45.85 16.91
C THR A 238 4.06 -44.98 17.72
N GLY A 239 4.85 -45.59 18.62
CA GLY A 239 5.88 -44.88 19.39
C GLY A 239 7.01 -44.32 18.52
N ILE A 240 7.38 -45.00 17.43
CA ILE A 240 8.38 -44.53 16.46
C ILE A 240 7.78 -43.40 15.61
N VAL A 241 6.53 -43.54 15.18
CA VAL A 241 5.81 -42.51 14.41
C VAL A 241 5.71 -41.21 15.20
N LEU A 242 5.34 -41.27 16.50
CA LEU A 242 5.26 -40.09 17.36
C LEU A 242 6.63 -39.43 17.57
N LYS A 243 7.71 -40.21 17.72
CA LYS A 243 9.08 -39.66 17.78
C LYS A 243 9.45 -38.93 16.49
N LYS A 244 9.17 -39.52 15.32
CA LYS A 244 9.38 -38.87 14.02
C LYS A 244 8.61 -37.56 13.91
N LEU A 245 7.34 -37.58 14.29
CA LEU A 245 6.47 -36.41 14.29
C LEU A 245 7.05 -35.27 15.15
N PHE A 246 7.54 -35.62 16.35
CA PHE A 246 8.15 -34.65 17.25
C PHE A 246 9.45 -34.06 16.70
N MET A 247 10.34 -34.91 16.16
CA MET A 247 11.58 -34.44 15.52
C MET A 247 11.29 -33.49 14.35
N ASP A 248 10.33 -33.86 13.50
CA ASP A 248 9.96 -33.06 12.33
C ASP A 248 9.39 -31.69 12.73
N GLN A 249 8.45 -31.68 13.67
CA GLN A 249 7.76 -30.44 14.04
C GLN A 249 8.58 -29.54 14.97
N PHE A 250 9.37 -30.09 15.89
CA PHE A 250 10.03 -29.29 16.93
C PHE A 250 11.54 -29.17 16.77
N ILE A 251 12.17 -29.96 15.89
CA ILE A 251 13.60 -29.82 15.56
C ILE A 251 13.80 -29.24 14.18
N LEU A 252 13.16 -29.79 13.13
CA LEU A 252 13.39 -29.31 11.76
C LEU A 252 12.58 -28.05 11.45
N THR A 253 11.29 -28.05 11.76
CA THR A 253 10.37 -26.98 11.33
C THR A 253 10.78 -25.58 11.83
N PRO A 254 11.22 -25.37 13.10
CA PRO A 254 11.59 -24.04 13.57
C PRO A 254 12.76 -23.41 12.79
N PRO A 255 13.93 -24.07 12.61
CA PRO A 255 14.98 -23.58 11.73
C PRO A 255 14.55 -23.38 10.28
N LEU A 256 13.69 -24.27 9.74
CA LEU A 256 13.22 -24.18 8.35
C LEU A 256 12.34 -22.94 8.13
N LEU A 257 11.50 -22.57 9.11
CA LEU A 257 10.70 -21.33 9.09
C LEU A 257 11.56 -20.08 9.23
N ILE A 258 12.58 -20.12 10.09
CA ILE A 258 13.54 -19.00 10.21
C ILE A 258 14.26 -18.80 8.87
N LEU A 259 14.75 -19.89 8.26
CA LEU A 259 15.39 -19.87 6.95
C LEU A 259 14.44 -19.33 5.87
N PHE A 260 13.16 -19.71 5.90
CA PHE A 260 12.13 -19.17 5.01
C PHE A 260 12.02 -17.66 5.13
N PHE A 261 11.78 -17.12 6.33
CA PHE A 261 11.61 -15.67 6.50
C PHE A 261 12.88 -14.90 6.13
N ILE A 262 14.05 -15.38 6.55
CA ILE A 262 15.33 -14.73 6.25
C ILE A 262 15.58 -14.71 4.74
N SER A 263 15.45 -15.85 4.06
CA SER A 263 15.68 -15.94 2.62
C SER A 263 14.69 -15.09 1.82
N MET A 264 13.41 -15.08 2.20
CA MET A 264 12.39 -14.25 1.56
C MET A 264 12.70 -12.77 1.72
N ASN A 265 12.97 -12.30 2.95
CA ASN A 265 13.24 -10.89 3.21
C ASN A 265 14.55 -10.42 2.54
N LEU A 266 15.53 -11.32 2.42
CA LEU A 266 16.77 -11.06 1.71
C LEU A 266 16.52 -10.90 0.20
N MET A 267 15.72 -11.77 -0.41
CA MET A 267 15.33 -11.67 -1.83
C MET A 267 14.39 -10.49 -2.12
N GLU A 268 13.62 -10.05 -1.12
CA GLU A 268 12.82 -8.82 -1.15
C GLU A 268 13.66 -7.54 -0.88
N ALA A 269 14.97 -7.68 -0.66
CA ALA A 269 15.91 -6.59 -0.37
C ALA A 269 15.54 -5.71 0.86
N LYS A 270 14.85 -6.28 1.85
CA LYS A 270 14.49 -5.58 3.09
C LYS A 270 15.73 -5.21 3.92
N SER A 271 15.69 -4.05 4.55
CA SER A 271 16.78 -3.55 5.42
C SER A 271 16.93 -4.39 6.69
N ASP A 272 15.82 -4.76 7.35
CA ASP A 272 15.81 -5.67 8.50
C ASP A 272 15.23 -7.03 8.11
N VAL A 273 16.12 -8.00 7.92
CA VAL A 273 15.80 -9.37 7.50
C VAL A 273 15.15 -10.17 8.64
N LEU A 274 15.36 -9.79 9.91
CA LEU A 274 14.91 -10.54 11.09
C LEU A 274 13.60 -10.04 11.69
N ARG A 275 13.26 -8.75 11.51
CA ARG A 275 12.05 -8.13 12.08
C ARG A 275 10.79 -8.94 11.79
N GLU A 276 10.53 -9.23 10.52
CA GLU A 276 9.32 -9.95 10.11
C GLU A 276 9.31 -11.40 10.62
N CYS A 277 10.48 -12.07 10.67
CA CYS A 277 10.60 -13.39 11.28
C CYS A 277 10.17 -13.32 12.75
N LYS A 278 10.72 -12.40 13.55
CA LYS A 278 10.39 -12.28 14.98
C LYS A 278 8.90 -12.06 15.22
N MET A 279 8.26 -11.24 14.39
CA MET A 279 6.84 -10.92 14.53
C MET A 279 5.95 -12.10 14.13
N LYS A 280 6.20 -12.72 12.98
CA LYS A 280 5.30 -13.71 12.39
C LYS A 280 5.60 -15.15 12.79
N PHE A 281 6.77 -15.42 13.38
CA PHE A 281 7.25 -16.78 13.64
C PHE A 281 6.27 -17.59 14.51
N VAL A 282 5.82 -17.04 15.64
CA VAL A 282 4.95 -17.78 16.58
C VAL A 282 3.64 -18.20 15.91
N HIS A 283 2.96 -17.25 15.26
CA HIS A 283 1.72 -17.52 14.55
C HIS A 283 1.91 -18.51 13.39
N THR A 284 2.99 -18.36 12.64
CA THR A 284 3.33 -19.27 11.53
C THR A 284 3.64 -20.67 12.03
N PHE A 285 4.34 -20.79 13.17
CA PHE A 285 4.66 -22.07 13.79
C PHE A 285 3.41 -22.77 14.34
N GLN A 286 2.50 -22.03 14.99
CA GLN A 286 1.21 -22.58 15.43
C GLN A 286 0.38 -23.09 14.24
N THR A 287 0.31 -22.32 13.17
CA THR A 287 -0.37 -22.72 11.92
C THR A 287 0.30 -23.97 11.32
N SER A 288 1.63 -24.02 11.36
CA SER A 288 2.41 -25.19 10.93
C SER A 288 2.05 -26.43 11.76
N CYS A 289 1.98 -26.33 13.08
CA CYS A 289 1.58 -27.46 13.93
C CYS A 289 0.19 -27.96 13.57
N GLY A 290 -0.78 -27.05 13.36
CA GLY A 290 -2.15 -27.43 12.98
C GLY A 290 -2.24 -28.11 11.62
N TYR A 291 -1.36 -27.76 10.69
CA TYR A 291 -1.35 -28.33 9.33
C TYR A 291 -0.47 -29.59 9.21
N TRP A 292 0.79 -29.51 9.63
CA TRP A 292 1.79 -30.55 9.39
C TRP A 292 1.67 -31.73 10.35
N LEU A 293 1.23 -31.56 11.61
CA LEU A 293 1.08 -32.72 12.51
C LEU A 293 0.07 -33.75 11.97
N PRO A 294 -1.15 -33.37 11.52
CA PRO A 294 -2.06 -34.32 10.88
C PRO A 294 -1.50 -34.91 9.59
N VAL A 295 -0.92 -34.07 8.72
CA VAL A 295 -0.37 -34.49 7.43
C VAL A 295 0.76 -35.51 7.60
N GLN A 296 1.68 -35.26 8.52
CA GLN A 296 2.83 -36.13 8.78
C GLN A 296 2.46 -37.39 9.55
N PHE A 297 1.45 -37.32 10.42
CA PHE A 297 0.91 -38.51 11.05
C PHE A 297 0.42 -39.50 9.99
N VAL A 298 -0.35 -39.03 9.01
CA VAL A 298 -0.77 -39.83 7.84
C VAL A 298 0.42 -40.32 7.02
N ASN A 299 1.41 -39.45 6.77
CA ASN A 299 2.62 -39.79 6.00
C ASN A 299 3.40 -40.97 6.62
N PHE A 300 3.63 -40.92 7.94
CA PHE A 300 4.46 -41.92 8.61
C PHE A 300 3.73 -43.23 8.89
N ILE A 301 2.39 -43.22 8.99
CA ILE A 301 1.59 -44.42 9.27
C ILE A 301 1.09 -45.13 7.99
N LEU A 302 0.56 -44.37 7.02
CA LEU A 302 -0.10 -44.94 5.82
C LEU A 302 0.81 -44.98 4.60
N ILE A 303 1.68 -43.98 4.40
CA ILE A 303 2.42 -43.83 3.15
C ILE A 303 3.71 -44.69 3.16
N PRO A 304 3.88 -45.58 2.16
CA PRO A 304 5.12 -46.36 2.02
C PRO A 304 6.33 -45.44 1.82
N PRO A 305 7.53 -45.80 2.33
CA PRO A 305 8.73 -44.96 2.24
C PRO A 305 9.02 -44.40 0.85
N SER A 306 8.81 -45.21 -0.20
CA SER A 306 9.04 -44.82 -1.59
C SER A 306 8.15 -43.67 -2.09
N PHE A 307 6.97 -43.46 -1.49
CA PHE A 307 6.00 -42.43 -1.91
C PHE A 307 5.92 -41.23 -0.96
N ARG A 308 6.64 -41.25 0.17
CA ARG A 308 6.55 -40.18 1.19
C ARG A 308 6.96 -38.82 0.65
N VAL A 309 8.03 -38.76 -0.16
CA VAL A 309 8.48 -37.51 -0.76
C VAL A 309 7.40 -36.94 -1.66
N THR A 310 6.78 -37.76 -2.51
CA THR A 310 5.68 -37.33 -3.39
C THR A 310 4.46 -36.82 -2.61
N TYR A 311 4.05 -37.55 -1.57
CA TYR A 311 2.95 -37.13 -0.70
C TYR A 311 3.25 -35.78 -0.02
N VAL A 312 4.44 -35.65 0.57
CA VAL A 312 4.89 -34.42 1.21
C VAL A 312 5.00 -33.27 0.20
N SER A 313 5.41 -33.52 -1.05
CA SER A 313 5.45 -32.49 -2.10
C SER A 313 4.06 -31.94 -2.44
N ILE A 314 3.04 -32.80 -2.51
CA ILE A 314 1.65 -32.37 -2.74
C ILE A 314 1.15 -31.53 -1.54
N ALA A 315 1.36 -32.02 -0.32
CA ALA A 315 1.01 -31.27 0.88
C ALA A 315 1.80 -29.96 1.00
N ALA A 316 3.05 -29.94 0.54
CA ALA A 316 3.90 -28.74 0.54
C ALA A 316 3.39 -27.69 -0.44
N PHE A 317 2.72 -28.06 -1.53
CA PHE A 317 2.07 -27.11 -2.43
C PHE A 317 0.94 -26.36 -1.71
N CYS A 318 0.08 -27.06 -0.97
CA CYS A 318 -0.94 -26.43 -0.14
C CYS A 318 -0.31 -25.55 0.97
N TRP A 319 0.77 -26.04 1.61
CA TRP A 319 1.51 -25.28 2.60
C TRP A 319 2.16 -24.00 2.02
N ALA A 320 2.66 -24.05 0.78
CA ALA A 320 3.23 -22.88 0.12
C ALA A 320 2.20 -21.76 -0.06
N ASN A 321 0.94 -22.11 -0.35
CA ASN A 321 -0.15 -21.14 -0.40
C ASN A 321 -0.47 -20.55 0.98
N ILE A 322 -0.45 -21.38 2.04
CA ILE A 322 -0.61 -20.91 3.43
C ILE A 322 0.54 -19.96 3.82
N LEU A 323 1.78 -20.31 3.49
CA LEU A 323 2.95 -19.45 3.72
C LEU A 323 2.86 -18.15 2.94
N CYS A 324 2.40 -18.19 1.68
CA CYS A 324 2.14 -17.00 0.87
C CYS A 324 1.15 -16.06 1.57
N TYR A 325 0.03 -16.60 2.03
CA TYR A 325 -0.94 -15.84 2.80
C TYR A 325 -0.33 -15.26 4.08
N LEU A 326 0.29 -16.08 4.93
CA LEU A 326 0.89 -15.65 6.20
C LEU A 326 2.01 -14.62 6.02
N LYS A 327 2.81 -14.75 4.96
CA LYS A 327 3.86 -13.79 4.59
C LYS A 327 3.25 -12.46 4.13
N ASN A 328 2.11 -12.48 3.45
CA ASN A 328 1.46 -11.26 2.96
C ASN A 328 0.59 -10.56 4.00
N VAL A 329 0.17 -11.23 5.09
CA VAL A 329 -0.60 -10.59 6.18
C VAL A 329 0.20 -9.42 6.79
N PRO A 330 -0.39 -8.21 6.94
CA PRO A 330 0.31 -7.06 7.52
C PRO A 330 0.76 -7.32 8.96
N THR A 331 1.94 -6.83 9.32
CA THR A 331 2.48 -6.95 10.68
C THR A 331 1.64 -6.18 11.72
N SER A 332 0.96 -5.10 11.31
CA SER A 332 0.08 -4.28 12.16
C SER A 332 -1.13 -5.02 12.72
N GLU A 333 -1.70 -5.96 11.95
CA GLU A 333 -2.82 -6.81 12.41
C GLU A 333 -2.38 -7.83 13.47
N GLN A 334 -1.09 -8.24 13.44
CA GLN A 334 -0.54 -9.17 14.42
C GLN A 334 -0.13 -8.47 15.72
N GLU A 335 0.33 -7.22 15.66
CA GLU A 335 0.59 -6.40 16.85
C GLU A 335 -0.67 -6.16 17.68
N GLN A 336 -1.84 -6.02 17.04
CA GLN A 336 -3.13 -5.85 17.72
C GLN A 336 -3.64 -7.12 18.41
N LYS A 337 -3.14 -8.32 18.03
CA LYS A 337 -3.52 -9.60 18.66
C LYS A 337 -2.61 -9.99 19.83
N ILE A 338 -1.47 -9.32 19.98
CA ILE A 338 -0.46 -9.62 21.02
C ILE A 338 -0.57 -8.63 22.21
N LYS A 339 -1.27 -7.50 22.03
CA LYS A 339 -1.76 -6.65 23.14
C LYS A 339 -3.11 -7.14 23.62
#